data_AF-A0AAE0T077-F1
#
_entry.id   AF-A0AAE0T077-F1
#
_cell.length_a   1.000
_cell.length_b   1.000
_cell.length_c   1.000
_cell.angle_alpha   90.00
_cell.angle_beta   90.00
_cell.angle_gamma   90.00
#
_symmetry.space_group_name_H-M   'P 1'
#
loop_
_entity.id
_entity.type
_entity.pdbx_description
1 polymer ?
#
loop_
_entity_poly.entity_id
_entity_poly.type
_entity_poly.pdbx_seq_one_letter_code
_entity_poly.pdbx_strand_id
1 'polypeptide(L)'
;MESLNYNLERYTLAMWLKFENVGNDNGVYLSNGGHSSQSHGVAMLYKKGMLEFVFRKKDGKEWKVKARDVLPKRWYHVTATWLLDEGLSVYVNGNLMGKVKVPTSR
;
A
#
# COMPACT_ATOMS: atom_id res chain seq x y z
N MET A 1 30.54 16.92 17.81
CA MET A 1 29.97 16.84 16.46
C MET A 1 28.77 15.90 16.57
N GLU A 2 27.57 16.44 16.74
CA GLU A 2 26.36 15.60 16.82
C GLU A 2 26.06 15.05 15.42
N SER A 3 26.05 13.72 15.30
CA SER A 3 25.55 13.06 14.10
C SER A 3 24.05 13.28 14.02
N LEU A 4 23.58 14.03 13.03
CA LEU A 4 22.16 14.08 12.67
C LEU A 4 21.72 12.67 12.25
N ASN A 5 21.08 11.94 13.16
CA ASN A 5 20.43 10.66 12.86
C ASN A 5 19.19 10.93 12.01
N TYR A 6 19.37 11.01 10.69
CA TYR A 6 18.25 10.94 9.77
C TYR A 6 17.73 9.50 9.76
N ASN A 7 16.72 9.23 10.59
CA ASN A 7 15.94 7.99 10.49
C ASN A 7 15.12 8.05 9.19
N LEU A 8 15.74 7.62 8.10
CA LEU A 8 15.10 7.50 6.79
C LEU A 8 14.25 6.23 6.77
N GLU A 9 13.17 6.23 7.54
CA GLU A 9 12.14 5.20 7.43
C GLU A 9 11.37 5.41 6.12
N ARG A 10 11.78 4.66 5.09
CA ARG A 10 11.15 4.67 3.77
C ARG A 10 11.04 3.27 3.22
N TYR A 11 9.99 3.04 2.45
CA TYR A 11 9.68 1.76 1.86
C TYR A 11 9.11 1.97 0.46
N THR A 12 9.61 1.21 -0.51
CA THR A 12 9.03 1.15 -1.85
C THR A 12 8.83 -0.29 -2.26
N LEU A 13 7.66 -0.59 -2.79
CA LEU A 13 7.32 -1.85 -3.42
C LEU A 13 6.83 -1.58 -4.83
N ALA A 14 7.47 -2.19 -5.82
CA ALA A 14 7.08 -2.09 -7.22
C ALA A 14 6.94 -3.49 -7.82
N MET A 15 5.85 -3.73 -8.56
CA MET A 15 5.60 -5.02 -9.19
C MET A 15 4.73 -4.89 -10.44
N TRP A 16 4.94 -5.81 -11.37
CA TRP A 16 3.97 -6.09 -12.42
C TRP A 16 2.98 -7.14 -11.93
N LEU A 17 1.69 -6.87 -12.10
CA LEU A 17 0.62 -7.77 -11.69
C LEU A 17 -0.52 -7.82 -12.72
N LYS A 18 -1.16 -8.98 -12.81
CA LYS A 18 -2.36 -9.23 -13.61
C LYS A 18 -3.34 -10.01 -12.76
N PHE A 19 -4.51 -9.44 -12.52
CA PHE A 19 -5.59 -10.14 -11.84
C PHE A 19 -6.43 -10.89 -12.87
N GLU A 20 -6.79 -12.14 -12.58
CA GLU A 20 -7.82 -12.84 -13.34
C GLU A 20 -9.22 -12.43 -12.87
N ASN A 21 -10.28 -13.12 -13.30
CA ASN A 21 -11.63 -12.82 -12.82
C ASN A 21 -11.76 -13.25 -11.36
N VAL A 22 -11.47 -12.32 -10.45
CA VAL A 22 -11.48 -12.56 -9.00
C VAL A 22 -12.84 -12.22 -8.42
N GLY A 23 -13.32 -13.10 -7.53
CA GLY A 23 -14.67 -13.10 -7.01
C GLY A 23 -15.06 -11.84 -6.22
N ASN A 24 -16.18 -11.91 -5.50
CA ASN A 24 -16.76 -10.75 -4.83
C ASN A 24 -16.07 -10.37 -3.50
N ASP A 25 -15.16 -11.19 -3.01
CA ASP A 25 -14.52 -11.04 -1.70
C ASP A 25 -13.22 -10.22 -1.77
N ASN A 26 -12.81 -9.69 -0.62
CA ASN A 26 -11.51 -9.03 -0.49
C ASN A 26 -10.41 -10.10 -0.47
N GLY A 27 -9.68 -10.25 -1.57
CA GLY A 27 -8.49 -11.10 -1.60
C GLY A 27 -7.27 -10.34 -1.07
N VAL A 28 -6.46 -11.00 -0.24
CA VAL A 28 -5.11 -10.52 0.12
C VAL A 28 -4.11 -11.16 -0.84
N TYR A 29 -3.39 -10.34 -1.61
CA TYR A 29 -2.48 -10.81 -2.66
C TYR A 29 -1.01 -10.61 -2.29
N LEU A 30 -0.75 -9.75 -1.31
CA LEU A 30 0.56 -9.56 -0.71
C LEU A 30 0.38 -9.14 0.73
N SER A 31 1.17 -9.72 1.64
CA SER A 31 1.21 -9.25 3.03
C SER A 31 2.44 -9.81 3.76
N ASN A 32 3.02 -9.01 4.65
CA ASN A 32 3.91 -9.48 5.73
C ASN A 32 3.35 -9.22 7.14
N GLY A 33 2.05 -8.96 7.25
CA GLY A 33 1.36 -8.71 8.52
C GLY A 33 0.36 -7.56 8.46
N GLY A 34 0.49 -6.65 7.48
CA GLY A 34 -0.34 -5.45 7.37
C GLY A 34 -1.85 -5.70 7.12
N HIS A 35 -2.24 -6.92 6.73
CA HIS A 35 -3.65 -7.28 6.49
C HIS A 35 -4.44 -7.41 7.80
N SER A 36 -3.78 -7.75 8.90
CA SER A 36 -4.40 -7.89 10.21
C SER A 36 -4.35 -6.58 10.97
N SER A 37 -5.48 -6.19 11.57
CA SER A 37 -5.54 -5.04 12.46
C SER A 37 -4.76 -5.21 13.76
N GLN A 38 -4.34 -6.43 14.09
CA GLN A 38 -3.58 -6.77 15.29
C GLN A 38 -2.06 -6.96 15.02
N SER A 39 -1.61 -6.77 13.79
CA SER A 39 -0.21 -6.91 13.39
C SER A 39 0.30 -5.62 12.74
N HIS A 40 1.50 -5.61 12.17
CA HIS A 40 2.10 -4.48 11.48
C HIS A 40 2.72 -4.94 10.15
N GLY A 41 3.14 -3.99 9.32
CA GLY A 41 3.73 -4.25 8.01
C GLY A 41 2.85 -3.75 6.86
N VAL A 42 2.97 -4.40 5.72
CA VAL A 42 2.35 -4.03 4.45
C VAL A 42 1.34 -5.08 4.04
N ALA A 43 0.25 -4.64 3.41
CA ALA A 43 -0.63 -5.52 2.66
C ALA A 43 -1.17 -4.84 1.40
N MET A 44 -1.43 -5.66 0.39
CA MET A 44 -2.16 -5.29 -0.81
C MET A 44 -3.38 -6.20 -0.94
N LEU A 45 -4.55 -5.58 -0.97
CA LEU A 45 -5.83 -6.23 -1.18
C LEU A 45 -6.37 -5.84 -2.54
N TYR A 46 -7.15 -6.72 -3.14
CA TYR A 46 -7.84 -6.44 -4.38
C TYR A 46 -9.28 -6.97 -4.35
N LYS A 47 -10.22 -6.13 -4.82
CA LYS A 47 -11.63 -6.47 -4.99
C LYS A 47 -12.24 -5.63 -6.10
N LYS A 48 -12.89 -6.27 -7.07
CA LYS A 48 -13.73 -5.64 -8.10
C LYS A 48 -13.10 -4.40 -8.76
N GLY A 49 -11.86 -4.52 -9.23
CA GLY A 49 -11.17 -3.42 -9.90
C GLY A 49 -10.54 -2.38 -8.97
N MET A 50 -10.60 -2.60 -7.66
CA MET A 50 -10.03 -1.71 -6.65
C MET A 50 -8.88 -2.39 -5.91
N LEU A 51 -7.71 -1.78 -5.98
CA LEU A 51 -6.59 -2.07 -5.09
C LEU A 51 -6.74 -1.28 -3.79
N GLU A 52 -6.39 -1.90 -2.68
CA GLU A 52 -6.17 -1.24 -1.40
C GLU A 52 -4.79 -1.60 -0.87
N PHE A 53 -3.92 -0.60 -0.72
CA PHE A 53 -2.65 -0.76 0.00
C PHE A 53 -2.80 -0.30 1.42
N VAL A 54 -2.25 -1.10 2.34
CA VAL A 54 -2.20 -0.82 3.76
C VAL A 54 -0.74 -0.82 4.20
N PHE A 55 -0.32 0.23 4.90
CA PHE A 55 0.94 0.26 5.64
C PHE A 55 0.60 0.50 7.11
N ARG A 56 1.10 -0.35 8.00
CA ARG A 56 0.88 -0.26 9.45
C ARG A 56 2.19 -0.33 10.21
N LYS A 57 2.39 0.59 11.15
CA LYS A 57 3.51 0.58 12.09
C LYS A 57 3.16 -0.21 13.36
N LYS A 58 4.19 -0.63 14.10
CA LYS A 58 4.05 -1.31 15.39
C LYS A 58 3.29 -0.49 16.44
N ASP A 59 3.33 0.84 16.34
CA ASP A 59 2.64 1.77 17.24
C ASP A 59 1.15 1.98 16.87
N GLY A 60 0.58 1.15 16.00
CA GLY A 60 -0.83 1.17 15.62
C GLY A 60 -1.20 2.16 14.51
N LYS A 61 -0.29 3.06 14.12
CA LYS A 61 -0.51 4.01 13.02
C LYS A 61 -0.69 3.26 11.70
N GLU A 62 -1.73 3.63 10.96
CA GLU A 62 -2.08 3.01 9.69
C GLU A 62 -2.29 4.05 8.59
N TRP A 63 -1.79 3.73 7.39
CA TRP A 63 -2.08 4.43 6.15
C TRP A 63 -2.78 3.47 5.19
N LYS A 64 -3.84 3.96 4.54
CA LYS A 64 -4.60 3.21 3.53
C LYS A 64 -4.79 4.06 2.29
N VAL A 65 -4.44 3.51 1.14
CA VAL A 65 -4.70 4.14 -0.15
C VAL A 65 -5.46 3.16 -1.04
N LYS A 66 -6.53 3.65 -1.67
CA LYS A 66 -7.33 2.89 -2.63
C LYS A 66 -7.07 3.42 -4.03
N ALA A 67 -6.82 2.53 -4.97
CA ALA A 67 -6.71 2.83 -6.40
C ALA A 67 -7.81 2.07 -7.14
N ARG A 68 -8.61 2.79 -7.93
CA ARG A 68 -9.69 2.22 -8.76
C ARG A 68 -9.21 1.97 -10.18
N ASP A 69 -10.09 1.38 -10.99
CA ASP A 69 -9.88 1.12 -12.43
C ASP A 69 -8.73 0.16 -12.76
N VAL A 70 -8.35 -0.69 -11.80
CA VAL A 70 -7.39 -1.79 -11.99
C VAL A 70 -8.14 -3.05 -12.43
N LEU A 71 -8.61 -3.07 -13.67
CA LEU A 71 -9.52 -4.10 -14.18
C LEU A 71 -8.85 -5.47 -14.38
N PRO A 72 -9.59 -6.59 -14.23
CA PRO A 72 -9.11 -7.94 -14.54
C PRO A 72 -8.57 -8.09 -15.97
N LYS A 73 -7.77 -9.14 -16.18
CA LYS A 73 -7.20 -9.59 -17.45
C LYS A 73 -6.24 -8.58 -18.11
N ARG A 74 -5.76 -7.59 -17.37
CA ARG A 74 -4.81 -6.57 -17.83
C ARG A 74 -3.58 -6.52 -16.91
N TRP A 75 -2.43 -6.24 -17.49
CA TRP A 75 -1.19 -6.00 -16.75
C TRP A 75 -1.14 -4.57 -16.23
N TYR A 76 -0.69 -4.41 -14.99
CA TYR A 76 -0.40 -3.12 -14.40
C TYR A 76 0.96 -3.15 -13.71
N HIS A 77 1.72 -2.07 -13.86
CA HIS A 77 2.85 -1.79 -13.00
C HIS A 77 2.36 -1.00 -11.80
N VAL A 78 2.36 -1.63 -10.62
CA VAL A 78 1.87 -1.02 -9.39
C VAL A 78 3.05 -0.68 -8.51
N THR A 79 3.07 0.54 -7.97
CA THR A 79 4.09 1.00 -7.05
C THR A 79 3.45 1.59 -5.81
N ALA A 80 3.87 1.16 -4.63
CA ALA A 80 3.51 1.77 -3.36
C ALA A 80 4.77 2.31 -2.69
N THR A 81 4.73 3.57 -2.25
CA THR A 81 5.83 4.22 -1.54
C THR A 81 5.32 4.73 -0.20
N TRP A 82 6.03 4.43 0.89
CA TRP A 82 5.77 5.01 2.19
C TRP A 82 7.01 5.73 2.69
N LEU A 83 6.84 6.97 3.14
CA LEU A 83 7.87 7.75 3.83
C LEU A 83 7.26 8.31 5.11
N LEU A 84 8.06 8.45 6.17
CA LEU A 84 7.57 8.91 7.48
C LEU A 84 6.88 10.29 7.42
N ASP A 85 7.42 11.21 6.63
CA ASP A 85 6.98 12.60 6.49
C ASP A 85 5.99 12.82 5.36
N GLU A 86 5.99 11.95 4.34
CA GLU A 86 5.08 12.04 3.19
C GLU A 86 3.89 11.07 3.23
N GLY A 87 3.94 10.06 4.08
CA GLY A 87 2.95 8.99 4.19
C GLY A 87 2.97 8.02 3.00
N LEU A 88 1.82 7.39 2.72
CA LEU A 88 1.66 6.36 1.69
C LEU A 88 1.19 6.98 0.38
N SER A 89 1.84 6.64 -0.73
CA SER A 89 1.41 6.96 -2.10
C SER A 89 1.32 5.68 -2.93
N VAL A 90 0.34 5.60 -3.82
CA VAL A 90 0.16 4.45 -4.74
C VAL A 90 0.07 4.95 -6.17
N TYR A 91 0.82 4.29 -7.05
CA TYR A 91 0.90 4.56 -8.48
C TYR A 91 0.48 3.32 -9.27
N VAL A 92 -0.22 3.54 -10.38
CA VAL A 92 -0.59 2.50 -11.35
C VAL A 92 -0.13 2.96 -12.73
N ASN A 93 0.71 2.15 -13.38
CA ASN A 93 1.41 2.49 -14.63
C ASN A 93 2.12 3.85 -14.58
N GLY A 94 2.72 4.16 -13.42
CA GLY A 94 3.42 5.43 -13.18
C GLY A 94 2.52 6.61 -12.80
N ASN A 95 1.20 6.50 -12.96
CA ASN A 95 0.27 7.57 -12.58
C ASN A 95 -0.08 7.50 -11.10
N LEU A 96 -0.02 8.65 -10.39
CA LEU A 96 -0.42 8.72 -8.98
C LEU A 96 -1.93 8.52 -8.86
N MET A 97 -2.33 7.44 -8.18
CA MET A 97 -3.74 7.12 -7.96
C MET A 97 -4.27 7.66 -6.63
N GLY A 98 -3.39 7.81 -5.64
CA GLY A 98 -3.76 8.35 -4.35
C GLY A 98 -2.58 8.49 -3.39
N LYS A 99 -2.75 9.37 -2.41
CA LYS A 99 -1.78 9.63 -1.34
C LYS A 99 -2.51 9.90 -0.03
N VAL A 100 -2.00 9.36 1.06
CA VAL A 100 -2.42 9.69 2.43
C VAL A 100 -1.17 10.03 3.22
N LYS A 101 -1.08 11.29 3.66
CA LYS A 101 0.07 11.80 4.44
C LYS A 101 -0.06 11.43 5.92
N VAL A 102 -1.20 11.73 6.51
CA VAL A 102 -1.44 11.57 7.95
C VAL A 102 -2.03 10.18 8.22
N PRO A 103 -1.44 9.38 9.13
CA PRO A 103 -2.01 8.09 9.49
C PRO A 103 -3.31 8.26 10.25
N THR A 104 -4.16 7.24 10.21
CA THR A 104 -5.18 7.07 11.23
C THR A 104 -4.57 6.34 12.43
N SER A 105 -4.82 6.85 13.63
CA SER A 105 -4.58 6.10 14.87
C SER A 105 -5.78 5.20 15.15
N ARG A 106 -5.52 4.00 15.64
CA ARG A 106 -6.54 3.10 16.18
C ARG A 106 -6.26 2.80 17.63
#